data_AF-A0A536B4T3-F1
#
_entry.id   AF-A0A536B4T3-F1
#
_cell.length_a   1.000
_cell.length_b   1.000
_cell.length_c   1.000
_cell.angle_alpha   90.00
_cell.angle_beta   90.00
_cell.angle_gamma   90.00
#
_symmetry.space_group_name_H-M   'P 1'
#
loop_
_entity.id
_entity.type
_entity.pdbx_description
1 polymer ?
#
loop_
_entity_poly.entity_id
_entity_poly.type
_entity_poly.pdbx_seq_one_letter_code
_entity_poly.pdbx_strand_id
1 'polypeptide(L)'
;MTVRRTAHLPVSRADSGALAALRQAVFPVADAKRLLRSGATLSPDGRTLYAAGERGIAAIDTDTLVESAVLAKDASYDTLALSPDGERMYVITPDAWSTIAIIRTRDGSSAGGFRLPWYPGAIVRVDLGR
;
A
#
# COMPACT_ATOMS: atom_id res chain seq x y z
N MET A 1 -13.35 -15.64 -21.68
CA MET A 1 -12.42 -15.11 -20.67
C MET A 1 -11.02 -15.24 -21.21
N THR A 2 -10.46 -14.15 -21.74
CA THR A 2 -9.21 -14.17 -22.51
C THR A 2 -8.09 -13.67 -21.61
N VAL A 3 -7.31 -14.58 -21.04
CA VAL A 3 -6.14 -14.24 -20.22
C VAL A 3 -5.06 -13.70 -21.16
N ARG A 4 -4.78 -12.39 -21.07
CA ARG A 4 -3.59 -11.83 -21.73
C ARG A 4 -2.37 -12.26 -20.93
N ARG A 5 -1.46 -12.97 -21.59
CA ARG A 5 -0.20 -13.47 -21.03
C ARG A 5 0.63 -12.28 -20.53
N THR A 6 0.93 -12.23 -19.24
CA THR A 6 1.81 -11.23 -18.63
C THR A 6 3.19 -11.31 -19.27
N ALA A 7 3.73 -10.17 -19.71
CA ALA A 7 5.11 -10.11 -20.16
C ALA A 7 6.04 -10.56 -19.02
N HIS A 8 7.00 -11.43 -19.31
CA HIS A 8 8.04 -11.77 -18.34
C HIS A 8 8.80 -10.50 -17.98
N LEU A 9 8.72 -10.07 -16.72
CA LEU A 9 9.66 -9.10 -16.16
C LEU A 9 10.99 -9.85 -15.94
N PRO A 10 12.05 -9.57 -16.71
CA PRO A 10 13.36 -10.10 -16.38
C PRO A 10 13.75 -9.50 -15.03
N VAL A 11 13.79 -10.34 -14.00
CA VAL A 11 14.41 -9.95 -12.73
C VAL A 11 15.90 -9.94 -12.98
N SER A 12 16.42 -8.78 -13.42
CA SER A 12 17.84 -8.49 -13.37
C SER A 12 18.25 -8.61 -11.90
N ARG A 13 19.09 -9.63 -11.60
CA ARG A 13 19.96 -9.51 -10.42
C ARG A 13 20.72 -8.20 -10.60
N ALA A 14 20.75 -7.38 -9.56
CA ALA A 14 21.37 -6.08 -9.60
C ALA A 14 22.85 -6.23 -9.99
N ASP A 15 23.18 -5.88 -11.25
CA ASP A 15 24.56 -5.69 -11.66
C ASP A 15 25.09 -4.44 -10.94
N SER A 16 26.26 -4.54 -10.31
CA SER A 16 26.87 -3.46 -9.50
C SER A 16 27.56 -2.37 -10.33
N GLY A 17 27.15 -2.18 -11.59
CA GLY A 17 27.78 -1.24 -12.53
C GLY A 17 27.32 0.21 -12.34
N ALA A 18 28.10 1.17 -12.85
CA ALA A 18 27.79 2.60 -12.77
C ALA A 18 26.40 2.98 -13.31
N LEU A 19 25.90 2.26 -14.33
CA LEU A 19 24.56 2.43 -14.88
C LEU A 19 23.44 1.95 -13.93
N ALA A 20 23.72 0.97 -13.08
CA ALA A 20 22.79 0.52 -12.05
C ALA A 20 22.73 1.49 -10.86
N ALA A 21 23.87 2.08 -10.49
CA ALA A 21 23.92 3.15 -9.50
C ALA A 21 23.15 4.40 -9.97
N LEU A 22 23.28 4.75 -11.26
CA LEU A 22 22.50 5.84 -11.87
C LEU A 22 21.00 5.48 -11.93
N ARG A 23 20.66 4.23 -12.25
CA ARG A 23 19.27 3.74 -12.16
C ARG A 23 18.73 3.75 -10.73
N GLN A 24 19.53 3.41 -9.72
CA GLN A 24 19.12 3.46 -8.31
C GLN A 24 19.02 4.89 -7.77
N ALA A 25 19.85 5.81 -8.27
CA ALA A 25 19.78 7.22 -7.94
C ALA A 25 18.55 7.91 -8.56
N VAL A 26 18.13 7.46 -9.75
CA VAL A 26 16.96 8.00 -10.46
C VAL A 26 15.67 7.23 -10.14
N PHE A 27 15.78 5.96 -9.75
CA PHE A 27 14.71 5.10 -9.25
C PHE A 27 15.18 4.44 -7.95
N PRO A 28 14.97 5.06 -6.78
CA PRO A 28 15.34 4.47 -5.50
C PRO A 28 14.47 3.26 -5.19
N VAL A 29 14.86 2.08 -5.69
CA VAL A 29 14.14 0.79 -5.48
C VAL A 29 14.32 0.24 -4.05
N ALA A 30 15.08 0.90 -3.18
CA ALA A 30 15.52 0.32 -1.91
C ALA A 30 15.01 0.99 -0.62
N ASP A 31 14.51 2.23 -0.65
CA ASP A 31 14.01 2.86 0.59
C ASP A 31 12.64 2.32 1.03
N ALA A 32 11.86 1.77 0.09
CA ALA A 32 10.60 1.08 0.39
C ALA A 32 10.80 -0.27 1.12
N LYS A 33 12.02 -0.82 1.15
CA LYS A 33 12.30 -2.15 1.74
C LYS A 33 12.74 -2.12 3.20
N ARG A 34 12.98 -0.95 3.80
CA ARG A 34 13.63 -0.87 5.13
C ARG A 34 12.67 -0.99 6.32
N LEU A 35 11.36 -1.05 6.08
CA LEU A 35 10.35 -1.21 7.11
C LEU A 35 9.55 -2.47 6.81
N LEU A 36 9.82 -3.57 7.52
CA LEU A 36 9.07 -4.83 7.43
C LEU A 36 7.63 -4.73 8.00
N ARG A 37 7.12 -3.51 8.16
CA ARG A 37 5.72 -3.15 8.42
C ARG A 37 5.15 -2.65 7.08
N SER A 38 4.59 -3.56 6.28
CA SER A 38 4.80 -3.54 4.83
C SER A 38 3.59 -3.94 3.98
N GLY A 39 2.43 -3.36 4.28
CA GLY A 39 1.28 -3.42 3.37
C GLY A 39 1.36 -2.38 2.26
N ALA A 40 1.20 -2.78 1.00
CA ALA A 40 0.94 -1.87 -0.11
C ALA A 40 -0.17 -2.44 -1.01
N THR A 41 -0.99 -1.56 -1.59
CA THR A 41 -2.12 -1.96 -2.45
C THR A 41 -2.36 -0.94 -3.56
N LEU A 42 -2.80 -1.41 -4.71
CA LEU A 42 -3.14 -0.55 -5.85
C LEU A 42 -4.61 -0.16 -5.81
N SER A 43 -4.91 1.08 -6.21
CA SER A 43 -6.27 1.50 -6.53
C SER A 43 -6.87 0.58 -7.60
N PRO A 44 -8.22 0.41 -7.65
CA PRO A 44 -8.87 -0.44 -8.64
C PRO A 44 -8.57 -0.06 -10.10
N ASP A 45 -8.33 1.23 -10.35
CA ASP A 45 -7.94 1.77 -11.66
C ASP A 45 -6.42 1.68 -11.92
N GLY A 46 -5.64 1.23 -10.93
CA GLY A 46 -4.20 1.04 -11.01
C GLY A 46 -3.37 2.33 -11.04
N ARG A 47 -3.97 3.51 -10.83
CA ARG A 47 -3.29 4.82 -10.95
C ARG A 47 -2.61 5.28 -9.67
N THR A 48 -2.97 4.70 -8.54
CA THR A 48 -2.43 5.06 -7.24
C THR A 48 -1.98 3.82 -6.48
N LEU A 49 -0.73 3.82 -6.04
CA LEU A 49 -0.20 2.87 -5.09
C LEU A 49 -0.31 3.47 -3.69
N TYR A 50 -1.02 2.78 -2.80
CA TYR A 50 -1.06 3.11 -1.38
C TYR A 50 -0.04 2.26 -0.63
N ALA A 51 0.84 2.87 0.14
CA ALA A 51 1.85 2.18 0.92
C ALA A 51 1.77 2.60 2.39
N ALA A 52 1.72 1.61 3.28
CA ALA A 52 1.76 1.86 4.72
C ALA A 52 3.15 2.36 5.12
N GLY A 53 3.19 3.39 5.96
CA GLY A 53 4.43 3.96 6.49
C GLY A 53 4.32 4.27 7.97
N GLU A 54 5.42 4.72 8.55
CA GLU A 54 5.54 5.09 9.97
C GLU A 54 4.71 6.33 10.36
N ARG A 55 4.36 7.17 9.39
CA ARG A 55 3.70 8.48 9.60
C ARG A 55 2.38 8.62 8.87
N GLY A 56 1.82 7.51 8.40
CA GLY A 56 0.57 7.48 7.65
C GLY A 56 0.67 6.55 6.44
N ILE A 57 -0.17 6.82 5.46
CA ILE A 57 -0.25 6.03 4.22
C ILE A 57 0.13 6.94 3.07
N ALA A 58 1.24 6.61 2.39
CA ALA A 58 1.66 7.32 1.20
C ALA A 58 0.73 6.94 0.03
N ALA A 59 0.22 7.93 -0.68
CA ALA A 59 -0.45 7.77 -1.97
C ALA A 59 0.55 8.18 -3.05
N ILE A 60 0.89 7.24 -3.93
CA ILE A 60 1.93 7.38 -4.94
C ILE A 60 1.28 7.24 -6.30
N ASP A 61 1.49 8.24 -7.17
CA ASP A 61 1.06 8.17 -8.56
C ASP A 61 1.91 7.11 -9.29
N THR A 62 1.26 6.14 -9.95
CA THR A 62 1.96 4.99 -10.53
C THR A 62 2.67 5.29 -11.85
N ASP A 63 2.27 6.36 -12.54
CA ASP A 63 2.86 6.76 -13.82
C ASP A 63 4.18 7.50 -13.58
N THR A 64 4.21 8.34 -12.55
CA THR A 64 5.35 9.20 -12.21
C THR A 64 6.21 8.67 -11.06
N LEU A 65 5.67 7.74 -10.25
CA LEU A 65 6.28 7.21 -9.03
C LEU A 65 6.54 8.28 -7.97
N VAL A 66 5.76 9.37 -8.00
CA VAL A 66 5.86 10.47 -7.05
C VAL A 66 4.75 10.36 -6.00
N GLU A 67 5.10 10.61 -4.74
CA GLU A 67 4.11 10.73 -3.67
C GLU A 67 3.23 11.96 -3.93
N SER A 68 1.94 11.73 -4.13
CA SER A 68 0.95 12.78 -4.35
C SER A 68 0.33 13.26 -3.04
N ALA A 69 0.28 12.40 -2.01
CA ALA A 69 -0.25 12.73 -0.70
C ALA A 69 0.19 11.76 0.40
N VAL A 70 0.07 12.20 1.66
CA VAL A 70 0.09 11.32 2.84
C VAL A 70 -1.28 11.35 3.52
N LEU A 71 -1.93 10.20 3.58
CA LEU A 71 -3.23 9.99 4.19
C LEU A 71 -3.09 9.50 5.64
N ALA A 72 -4.13 9.75 6.45
CA ALA A 72 -4.27 9.22 7.80
C ALA A 72 -2.97 9.34 8.64
N LYS A 73 -2.48 10.58 8.71
CA LYS A 73 -1.20 10.97 9.29
C LYS A 73 -1.11 10.63 10.79
N ASP A 74 0.12 10.64 11.28
CA ASP A 74 0.45 10.51 12.72
C ASP A 74 0.07 9.14 13.33
N ALA A 75 -0.06 8.13 12.47
CA ALA A 75 -0.26 6.74 12.85
C ALA A 75 0.58 5.82 11.94
N SER A 76 0.85 4.62 12.43
CA SER A 76 1.54 3.57 11.68
C SER A 76 0.59 2.40 11.45
N TYR A 77 0.71 1.75 10.30
CA TYR A 77 -0.21 0.69 9.85
C TYR A 77 0.55 -0.54 9.38
N ASP A 78 0.04 -1.74 9.67
CA ASP A 78 0.72 -3.00 9.30
C ASP A 78 0.31 -3.49 7.91
N THR A 79 -0.99 -3.46 7.61
CA THR A 79 -1.56 -3.95 6.36
C THR A 79 -2.61 -2.99 5.81
N LEU A 80 -2.81 -3.02 4.50
CA LEU A 80 -3.80 -2.23 3.78
C LEU A 80 -4.57 -3.13 2.82
N ALA A 81 -5.89 -2.98 2.75
CA ALA A 81 -6.71 -3.53 1.69
C ALA A 81 -7.76 -2.50 1.23
N LEU A 82 -7.98 -2.44 -0.08
CA LEU A 82 -8.98 -1.54 -0.66
C LEU A 82 -10.30 -2.26 -0.87
N SER A 83 -11.38 -1.50 -0.72
CA SER A 83 -12.68 -1.84 -1.25
C SER A 83 -12.64 -1.89 -2.80
N PRO A 84 -13.50 -2.70 -3.45
CA PRO A 84 -13.54 -2.81 -4.90
C PRO A 84 -13.83 -1.49 -5.63
N ASP A 85 -14.57 -0.58 -5.00
CA ASP A 85 -14.86 0.77 -5.52
C ASP A 85 -13.70 1.76 -5.28
N GLY A 86 -12.72 1.39 -4.45
CA GLY A 86 -11.56 2.21 -4.13
C GLY A 86 -11.86 3.38 -3.19
N GLU A 87 -13.08 3.52 -2.65
CA GLU A 87 -13.44 4.66 -1.80
C GLU A 87 -12.96 4.50 -0.35
N ARG A 88 -12.79 3.24 0.07
CA ARG A 88 -12.43 2.87 1.44
C ARG A 88 -11.21 1.96 1.47
N MET A 89 -10.36 2.23 2.44
CA MET A 89 -9.19 1.45 2.77
C MET A 89 -9.34 0.89 4.19
N TYR A 90 -9.09 -0.40 4.33
CA TYR A 90 -9.15 -1.13 5.58
C TYR A 90 -7.73 -1.39 6.02
N VAL A 91 -7.42 -0.99 7.24
CA VAL A 91 -6.05 -1.01 7.76
C VAL A 91 -6.00 -1.67 9.12
N ILE A 92 -4.97 -2.47 9.36
CA ILE A 92 -4.68 -3.00 10.69
C ILE A 92 -3.78 -2.01 11.40
N THR A 93 -4.25 -1.49 12.53
CA THR A 93 -3.42 -0.69 13.43
C THR A 93 -2.61 -1.61 14.35
N PRO A 94 -1.35 -1.26 14.62
CA PRO A 94 -0.46 -2.06 15.47
C PRO A 94 -0.68 -1.85 16.96
N ASP A 95 -1.69 -1.06 17.36
CA ASP A 95 -1.99 -0.83 18.76
C ASP A 95 -2.47 -2.13 19.43
N ALA A 96 -2.32 -2.20 20.75
CA ALA A 96 -2.60 -3.40 21.56
C ALA A 96 -4.06 -3.90 21.47
N TRP A 97 -4.91 -3.20 20.73
CA TRP A 97 -6.36 -3.42 20.68
C TRP A 97 -6.86 -4.03 19.36
N SER A 98 -6.00 -4.49 18.45
CA SER A 98 -6.40 -5.33 17.31
C SER A 98 -7.56 -4.73 16.49
N THR A 99 -7.41 -3.47 16.09
CA THR A 99 -8.47 -2.73 15.38
C THR A 99 -8.27 -2.80 13.88
N ILE A 100 -9.35 -3.04 13.15
CA ILE A 100 -9.42 -2.73 11.72
C ILE A 100 -10.05 -1.35 11.58
N ALA A 101 -9.25 -0.37 11.19
CA ALA A 101 -9.72 0.98 10.92
C ALA A 101 -10.14 1.10 9.44
N ILE A 102 -11.18 1.90 9.19
CA ILE A 102 -11.67 2.21 7.86
C ILE A 102 -11.31 3.66 7.57
N ILE A 103 -10.58 3.89 6.49
CA ILE A 103 -10.09 5.19 6.06
C ILE A 103 -10.68 5.51 4.70
N ARG A 104 -11.17 6.74 4.50
CA ARG A 104 -11.56 7.21 3.16
C ARG A 104 -10.31 7.52 2.35
N THR A 105 -10.24 7.00 1.14
CA THR A 105 -9.07 7.18 0.25
C THR A 105 -8.93 8.60 -0.28
N ARG A 106 -10.06 9.32 -0.42
CA ARG A 106 -10.09 10.68 -0.98
C ARG A 106 -9.33 11.71 -0.13
N ASP A 107 -9.34 11.56 1.19
CA ASP A 107 -8.86 12.58 2.15
C ASP A 107 -8.14 11.99 3.37
N GLY A 108 -8.09 10.67 3.52
CA GLY A 108 -7.48 10.00 4.66
C GLY A 108 -8.30 10.12 5.95
N SER A 109 -9.54 10.61 5.89
CA SER A 109 -10.40 10.73 7.06
C SER A 109 -10.87 9.36 7.55
N SER A 110 -11.03 9.21 8.87
CA SER A 110 -11.62 8.02 9.46
C SER A 110 -13.10 7.88 9.04
N ALA A 111 -13.47 6.69 8.61
CA ALA A 111 -14.84 6.24 8.37
C ALA A 111 -15.33 5.27 9.46
N GLY A 112 -14.55 5.12 10.54
CA GLY A 112 -14.84 4.22 11.65
C GLY A 112 -13.86 3.05 11.73
N GLY A 113 -14.26 2.02 12.45
CA GLY A 113 -13.45 0.81 12.60
C GLY A 113 -14.15 -0.19 13.50
N PHE A 114 -13.64 -1.42 13.51
CA PHE A 114 -14.14 -2.49 14.35
C PHE A 114 -12.98 -3.15 15.08
N ARG A 115 -13.22 -3.40 16.37
CA ARG A 115 -12.26 -4.04 17.27
C ARG A 115 -12.47 -5.54 17.23
N LEU A 116 -11.38 -6.29 17.10
CA LEU A 116 -11.39 -7.74 17.17
C LEU A 116 -10.92 -8.20 18.55
N PRO A 117 -11.41 -9.35 19.06
CA PRO A 117 -10.91 -9.94 20.31
C PRO A 117 -9.56 -10.65 20.14
N TRP A 118 -8.96 -10.60 18.95
CA TRP A 118 -7.70 -11.24 18.57
C TRP A 118 -6.96 -10.39 17.54
N TYR A 119 -5.63 -10.55 17.45
CA TYR A 119 -4.79 -9.80 16.51
C TYR A 119 -4.90 -10.35 15.08
N PRO A 120 -5.43 -9.58 14.12
CA PRO A 120 -5.48 -10.01 12.73
C PRO A 120 -4.09 -9.97 12.09
N GLY A 121 -3.70 -11.03 11.40
CA GLY A 121 -2.40 -11.11 10.72
C GLY A 121 -2.35 -10.38 9.37
N ALA A 122 -3.46 -10.37 8.61
CA ALA A 122 -3.55 -9.72 7.31
C ALA A 122 -5.01 -9.54 6.86
N ILE A 123 -5.26 -8.56 5.99
CA ILE A 123 -6.50 -8.44 5.23
C ILE A 123 -6.20 -8.87 3.80
N VAL A 124 -6.73 -10.02 3.38
CA VAL A 124 -6.45 -10.58 2.05
C VAL A 124 -7.35 -9.98 0.96
N ARG A 125 -8.61 -9.68 1.31
CA ARG A 125 -9.58 -9.06 0.40
C ARG A 125 -10.71 -8.36 1.16
N VAL A 126 -11.37 -7.43 0.48
CA VAL A 126 -12.58 -6.76 0.94
C VAL A 126 -13.66 -6.97 -0.11
N ASP A 127 -14.79 -7.54 0.29
CA ASP A 127 -15.97 -7.73 -0.56
C ASP A 127 -17.08 -6.79 -0.07
N LEU A 128 -17.80 -6.14 -0.99
CA LEU A 128 -19.02 -5.41 -0.64
C LEU A 128 -20.16 -6.43 -0.50
N GLY A 129 -20.80 -6.45 0.67
CA GLY A 129 -22.03 -7.23 0.87
C GLY A 129 -23.14 -6.71 -0.05
N ARG A 130 -23.89 -7.64 -0.65
CA ARG A 130 -25.12 -7.31 -1.38
C ARG A 130 -26.22 -6.86 -0.42
#